data_AF-E2A7Z2-F1
#
_entry.id   AF-E2A7Z2-F1
#
_cell.length_a   1.000
_cell.length_b   1.000
_cell.length_c   1.000
_cell.angle_alpha   90.00
_cell.angle_beta   90.00
_cell.angle_gamma   90.00
#
_symmetry.space_group_name_H-M   'P 1'
#
loop_
_entity.id
_entity.type
_entity.pdbx_description
1 polymer ?
#
loop_
_entity_poly.entity_id
_entity_poly.type
_entity_poly.pdbx_seq_one_letter_code
_entity_poly.pdbx_strand_id
1 'polypeptide(L)'
;LPTFNGDQLAWDSFRDQFMSLVHEVDGLAPIQKLQYLRSSLTGEAAAVVSGIEMTANGYVSAWDELVTRYDNKRVLLSSHMRALIS
;
A
#
# COMPACT_ATOMS: atom_id res chain seq x y z
N LEU A 1 -8.72 -7.67 8.02
CA LEU A 1 -7.56 -6.82 7.72
C LEU A 1 -8.06 -5.49 7.20
N PRO A 2 -7.34 -4.37 7.40
CA PRO A 2 -7.74 -3.08 6.85
C PRO A 2 -7.80 -3.16 5.32
N THR A 3 -8.63 -2.35 4.68
CA THR A 3 -8.75 -2.30 3.22
C THR A 3 -8.20 -0.99 2.70
N PHE A 4 -7.49 -1.02 1.57
CA PHE A 4 -6.96 0.15 0.91
C PHE A 4 -7.26 0.13 -0.57
N ASN A 5 -7.84 1.22 -1.07
CA ASN A 5 -8.25 1.37 -2.47
C ASN A 5 -7.31 2.27 -3.30
N GLY A 6 -6.30 2.88 -2.66
CA GLY A 6 -5.43 3.88 -3.26
C GLY A 6 -5.68 5.33 -2.80
N ASP A 7 -6.61 5.57 -1.85
CA ASP A 7 -6.83 6.90 -1.30
C ASP A 7 -5.61 7.39 -0.50
N GLN A 8 -4.90 8.36 -1.07
CA GLN A 8 -3.70 8.96 -0.50
C GLN A 8 -3.88 9.47 0.94
N LEU A 9 -5.07 9.94 1.33
CA LEU A 9 -5.36 10.41 2.69
C LEU A 9 -5.50 9.25 3.69
N ALA A 10 -5.90 8.07 3.22
CA ALA A 10 -6.05 6.87 4.03
C ALA A 10 -4.75 6.06 4.17
N TRP A 11 -3.71 6.39 3.38
CA TRP A 11 -2.46 5.61 3.32
C TRP A 11 -1.79 5.44 4.69
N ASP A 12 -1.53 6.53 5.42
CA ASP A 12 -0.82 6.46 6.71
C ASP A 12 -1.57 5.51 7.68
N SER A 13 -2.90 5.63 7.77
CA SER A 13 -3.73 4.78 8.63
C SER A 13 -3.72 3.31 8.20
N PHE A 14 -3.84 3.05 6.89
CA PHE A 14 -3.75 1.68 6.36
C PHE A 14 -2.38 1.07 6.62
N ARG A 15 -1.30 1.79 6.32
CA ARG A 15 0.08 1.33 6.46
C ARG A 15 0.35 0.91 7.90
N ASP A 16 0.02 1.76 8.87
CA ASP A 16 0.29 1.50 10.29
C ASP A 16 -0.53 0.29 10.80
N GLN A 17 -1.80 0.17 10.38
CA GLN A 17 -2.64 -0.98 10.72
C GLN A 17 -2.13 -2.27 10.06
N PHE A 18 -1.76 -2.23 8.78
CA PHE A 18 -1.25 -3.38 8.07
C PHE A 18 0.12 -3.82 8.60
N MET A 19 0.94 -2.86 9.04
CA MET A 19 2.23 -3.14 9.66
C MET A 19 2.08 -3.98 10.93
N SER A 20 1.27 -3.51 11.86
CA SER A 20 1.03 -4.19 13.15
C SER A 20 0.34 -5.55 13.01
N LEU A 21 -0.52 -5.72 11.99
CA LEU A 21 -1.30 -6.96 11.82
C LEU A 21 -0.64 -8.00 10.92
N VAL A 22 0.30 -7.60 10.05
CA VAL A 22 0.86 -8.48 9.01
C VAL A 22 2.35 -8.26 8.76
N HIS A 23 2.80 -7.03 8.51
CA HIS A 23 4.19 -6.78 8.09
C HIS A 23 5.20 -7.15 9.18
N GLU A 24 4.93 -6.75 10.43
CA GLU A 24 5.82 -6.91 11.59
C GLU A 24 5.51 -8.17 12.40
N VAL A 25 4.53 -8.97 11.97
CA VAL A 25 4.20 -10.23 12.65
C VAL A 25 5.30 -11.26 12.38
N ASP A 26 5.97 -11.64 13.46
CA ASP A 26 6.97 -12.71 13.47
C ASP A 26 6.33 -14.07 13.15
N GLY A 27 7.09 -14.92 12.47
CA GLY A 27 6.64 -16.27 12.09
C GLY A 27 5.70 -16.33 10.88
N LEU A 28 5.26 -15.20 10.34
CA LEU A 28 4.46 -15.16 9.11
C LEU A 28 5.36 -15.17 7.88
N ALA A 29 5.19 -16.15 6.99
CA ALA A 29 6.02 -16.26 5.80
C ALA A 29 5.74 -15.10 4.81
N PRO A 30 6.76 -14.59 4.09
CA PRO A 30 6.56 -13.47 3.16
C PRO A 30 5.47 -13.73 2.11
N ILE A 31 5.35 -14.96 1.60
CA ILE A 31 4.30 -15.34 0.66
C ILE A 31 2.89 -15.22 1.27
N GLN A 32 2.72 -15.51 2.56
CA GLN A 32 1.46 -15.32 3.27
C GLN A 32 1.17 -13.83 3.47
N LYS A 33 2.20 -13.04 3.80
CA LYS A 33 2.08 -11.56 3.86
C LYS A 33 1.61 -10.98 2.53
N LEU A 34 2.11 -11.50 1.40
CA LEU A 34 1.66 -11.08 0.06
C LEU A 34 0.20 -11.47 -0.22
N GLN A 35 -0.24 -12.65 0.20
CA GLN A 35 -1.65 -13.06 0.08
C GLN A 35 -2.58 -12.11 0.87
N TYR A 36 -2.21 -11.79 2.10
CA TYR A 36 -2.94 -10.83 2.93
C TYR A 36 -2.90 -9.41 2.36
N LEU A 37 -1.76 -9.00 1.81
CA LEU A 37 -1.64 -7.70 1.17
C LEU A 37 -2.62 -7.62 0.01
N ARG A 38 -2.61 -8.59 -0.92
CA ARG A 38 -3.52 -8.61 -2.07
C ARG A 38 -5.00 -8.61 -1.70
N SER A 39 -5.39 -9.37 -0.67
CA SER A 39 -6.79 -9.38 -0.21
C SER A 39 -7.23 -8.09 0.47
N SER A 40 -6.27 -7.30 0.96
CA SER A 40 -6.49 -6.01 1.61
C SER A 40 -6.48 -4.84 0.62
N LEU A 41 -6.11 -5.08 -0.65
CA LEU A 41 -6.05 -4.06 -1.67
C LEU A 41 -7.25 -4.13 -2.62
N THR A 42 -7.74 -2.97 -3.00
CA THR A 42 -8.80 -2.79 -4.00
C THR A 42 -8.45 -1.62 -4.92
N GLY A 43 -9.25 -1.36 -5.95
CA GLY A 43 -9.11 -0.16 -6.78
C GLY A 43 -7.71 0.03 -7.38
N GLU A 44 -7.19 1.25 -7.31
CA GLU A 44 -5.88 1.61 -7.86
C GLU A 44 -4.75 0.84 -7.15
N ALA A 45 -4.82 0.72 -5.83
CA ALA A 45 -3.78 0.05 -5.06
C ALA A 45 -3.64 -1.44 -5.42
N ALA A 46 -4.75 -2.12 -5.74
CA ALA A 46 -4.70 -3.49 -6.27
C ALA A 46 -4.05 -3.56 -7.66
N ALA A 47 -4.29 -2.56 -8.51
CA ALA A 47 -3.69 -2.49 -9.84
C ALA A 47 -2.16 -2.33 -9.77
N VAL A 48 -1.65 -1.53 -8.82
CA VAL A 48 -0.20 -1.32 -8.59
C VAL A 48 0.56 -2.64 -8.43
N VAL A 49 -0.01 -3.60 -7.70
CA VAL A 49 0.67 -4.87 -7.37
C VAL A 49 0.20 -6.06 -8.22
N SER A 50 -0.63 -5.82 -9.22
CA SER A 50 -1.30 -6.87 -10.01
C SER A 50 -0.32 -7.74 -10.81
N GLY A 51 0.76 -7.14 -11.34
CA GLY A 51 1.78 -7.83 -12.14
C GLY A 51 2.83 -8.59 -11.34
N ILE A 52 2.80 -8.52 -10.00
CA ILE A 52 3.82 -9.11 -9.15
C ILE A 52 3.56 -10.61 -8.99
N GLU A 53 4.60 -11.44 -8.98
CA GLU A 53 4.42 -12.88 -8.79
C GLU A 53 4.11 -13.23 -7.33
N MET A 54 3.32 -14.30 -7.12
CA MET A 54 2.99 -14.80 -5.78
C MET A 54 4.17 -15.59 -5.18
N THR A 55 5.23 -14.88 -4.80
CA THR A 55 6.47 -15.45 -4.25
C THR A 55 6.90 -14.69 -2.99
N ALA A 56 7.89 -15.22 -2.27
CA ALA A 56 8.44 -14.54 -1.09
C ALA A 56 9.05 -13.18 -1.45
N ASN A 57 9.79 -13.10 -2.56
CA ASN A 57 10.36 -11.84 -3.07
C ASN A 57 9.27 -10.90 -3.58
N GLY A 58 8.18 -11.45 -4.13
CA GLY A 58 7.03 -10.67 -4.56
C GLY A 58 6.42 -9.83 -3.44
N TYR A 59 6.50 -10.27 -2.18
CA TYR A 59 6.04 -9.46 -1.05
C TYR A 59 6.82 -8.15 -0.92
N VAL A 60 8.15 -8.24 -0.96
CA VAL A 60 9.04 -7.08 -0.81
C VAL A 60 8.75 -6.08 -1.92
N SER A 61 8.73 -6.54 -3.17
CA SER A 61 8.39 -5.70 -4.32
C SER A 61 7.00 -5.07 -4.21
N ALA A 62 5.99 -5.82 -3.78
CA ALA A 62 4.63 -5.29 -3.65
C ALA A 62 4.52 -4.22 -2.56
N TRP A 63 5.18 -4.42 -1.42
CA TRP A 63 5.20 -3.45 -0.34
C TRP A 63 5.95 -2.17 -0.74
N ASP A 64 7.12 -2.31 -1.36
CA ASP A 64 7.95 -1.18 -1.79
C ASP A 64 7.26 -0.33 -2.86
N GLU A 65 6.52 -0.93 -3.80
CA GLU A 65 5.72 -0.19 -4.79
C GLU A 65 4.62 0.66 -4.14
N LEU A 66 3.92 0.12 -3.14
CA LEU A 66 2.90 0.86 -2.40
C LEU A 66 3.52 2.02 -1.61
N VAL A 67 4.62 1.76 -0.89
CA VAL A 67 5.35 2.80 -0.16
C VAL A 67 5.86 3.88 -1.13
N THR A 68 6.52 3.49 -2.22
CA THR A 68 7.03 4.45 -3.20
C THR A 68 5.95 5.36 -3.75
N ARG A 69 4.76 4.79 -4.03
CA ARG A 69 3.63 5.53 -4.60
C ARG A 69 2.92 6.42 -3.58
N TYR A 70 2.66 5.91 -2.38
CA TYR A 70 1.76 6.55 -1.42
C TYR A 70 2.47 7.19 -0.22
N ASP A 71 3.75 6.92 0.04
CA ASP A 71 4.50 7.56 1.12
C ASP A 71 5.00 8.98 0.75
N ASN A 72 4.89 9.34 -0.53
CA ASN A 72 5.23 10.67 -1.03
C ASN A 72 4.19 11.74 -0.66
N LYS A 73 4.28 12.24 0.59
CA LYS A 73 3.45 13.33 1.16
C LYS A 73 3.50 14.66 0.37
N ARG A 74 4.41 14.80 -0.61
CA ARG A 74 4.57 16.02 -1.44
C ARG A 74 3.50 16.19 -2.52
N VAL A 75 2.84 15.13 -2.97
CA VAL A 75 1.78 15.25 -3.99
C VAL A 75 0.54 15.97 -3.44
N LEU A 76 0.29 15.84 -2.12
CA LEU A 76 -0.82 16.47 -1.41
C LEU A 76 -0.79 18.00 -1.40
N LEU A 77 0.37 18.65 -1.44
CA LEU A 77 0.42 20.12 -1.46
C LEU A 77 0.15 20.68 -2.87
N SER A 78 0.47 19.94 -3.92
CA SER A 78 0.38 20.44 -5.30
C SER A 78 -1.00 20.30 -5.93
N SER A 79 -1.82 19.33 -5.50
CA SER A 79 -3.19 19.14 -5.99
C SER A 79 -4.17 20.11 -5.34
N HIS A 80 -4.02 20.41 -4.04
CA HIS A 80 -4.83 21.42 -3.35
C HIS A 80 -4.44 22.85 -3.71
N MET A 81 -3.17 23.15 -4.01
CA MET A 81 -2.78 24.50 -4.47
C MET A 81 -3.29 24.85 -5.86
N ARG A 82 -3.54 23.87 -6.74
CA ARG A 82 -4.06 24.14 -8.09
C ARG A 82 -5.56 24.51 -8.12
N ALA A 83 -6.31 24.10 -7.10
CA ALA A 83 -7.72 24.47 -6.94
C ALA A 83 -7.92 25.85 -6.28
N LEU A 84 -6.87 26.42 -5.65
CA LEU A 84 -6.92 27.74 -5.00
C LEU A 84 -6.34 28.87 -5.88
N ILE A 85 -5.71 28.55 -7.01
CA ILE A 85 -5.17 29.51 -8.00
C ILE A 85 -5.95 29.40 -9.33
N SER A 86 -7.23 29.02 -9.24
CA SER A 86 -8.19 29.02 -10.35
C SER A 86 -9.31 30.00 -10.09
#